data_AF-A0A9X3FH76-F1
#
_entry.id   AF-A0A9X3FH76-F1
#
_cell.length_a   1.000
_cell.length_b   1.000
_cell.length_c   1.000
_cell.angle_alpha   90.00
_cell.angle_beta   90.00
_cell.angle_gamma   90.00
#
_symmetry.space_group_name_H-M   'P 1'
#
loop_
_entity.id
_entity.type
_entity.pdbx_description
1 polymer ?
#
loop_
_entity_poly.entity_id
_entity_poly.type
_entity_poly.pdbx_seq_one_letter_code
_entity_poly.pdbx_strand_id
1 'polypeptide(L)'
;MNQKSNFILFHKYIMTYKPTPTERARVLRKNMTEEEKRLWEKLRARRFHGLKFLRQHPITYEIVKNERRYYVPDFYCAEKKVIIEVDGIIHNYQKEKDTRREELLKEMGFSILRIKNEEFVNIYAVLEKIKSFIL
;
A
#
# COMPACT_ATOMS: atom_id res chain seq x y z
N MET A 1 18.07 13.40 2.59
CA MET A 1 18.31 12.28 1.64
C MET A 1 17.11 12.18 0.71
N ASN A 2 17.31 12.12 -0.61
CA ASN A 2 16.22 12.03 -1.58
C ASN A 2 15.55 10.64 -1.50
N GLN A 3 14.21 10.61 -1.60
CA GLN A 3 13.37 9.41 -1.64
C GLN A 3 13.87 8.36 -2.65
N LYS A 4 14.46 8.79 -3.78
CA LYS A 4 15.11 7.92 -4.77
C LYS A 4 16.31 7.14 -4.19
N SER A 5 17.17 7.78 -3.40
CA SER A 5 18.36 7.14 -2.83
C SER A 5 17.98 6.10 -1.76
N ASN A 6 16.99 6.41 -0.92
CA ASN A 6 16.46 5.46 0.06
C ASN A 6 15.76 4.28 -0.65
N PHE A 7 15.04 4.54 -1.73
CA PHE A 7 14.40 3.49 -2.53
C PHE A 7 15.43 2.55 -3.19
N ILE A 8 16.52 3.07 -3.77
CA ILE A 8 17.56 2.25 -4.40
C ILE A 8 18.29 1.38 -3.36
N LEU A 9 18.66 1.96 -2.21
CA LEU A 9 19.30 1.23 -1.12
C LEU A 9 18.37 0.16 -0.54
N PHE A 10 17.08 0.49 -0.38
CA PHE A 10 16.07 -0.46 0.06
C PHE A 10 15.85 -1.56 -0.99
N HIS A 11 15.73 -1.24 -2.27
CA HIS A 11 15.56 -2.22 -3.33
C HIS A 11 16.74 -3.18 -3.40
N LYS A 12 17.98 -2.66 -3.31
CA LYS A 12 19.19 -3.48 -3.20
C LYS A 12 19.14 -4.37 -1.96
N TYR A 13 18.73 -3.84 -0.80
CA TYR A 13 18.54 -4.63 0.42
C TYR A 13 17.51 -5.75 0.24
N ILE A 14 16.32 -5.48 -0.33
CA ILE A 14 15.29 -6.50 -0.62
C ILE A 14 15.80 -7.57 -1.60
N MET A 15 16.54 -7.18 -2.62
CA MET A 15 17.07 -8.11 -3.64
C MET A 15 18.18 -9.01 -3.07
N THR A 16 18.96 -8.49 -2.12
CA THR A 16 20.09 -9.23 -1.52
C THR A 16 19.67 -10.02 -0.26
N TYR A 17 18.70 -9.50 0.49
CA TYR A 17 18.21 -10.02 1.76
C TYR A 17 16.70 -10.18 1.64
N LYS A 18 16.19 -11.42 1.56
CA LYS A 18 14.74 -11.69 1.51
C LYS A 18 14.13 -11.35 2.87
N PRO A 19 13.57 -10.16 3.10
CA PRO A 19 13.12 -9.80 4.43
C PRO A 19 11.77 -10.45 4.70
N THR A 20 11.53 -10.71 5.98
CA THR A 20 10.22 -11.14 6.43
C THR A 20 9.17 -10.06 6.12
N PRO A 21 7.88 -10.44 6.01
CA PRO A 21 6.79 -9.48 5.81
C PRO A 21 6.81 -8.34 6.83
N THR A 22 7.13 -8.66 8.09
CA THR A 22 7.20 -7.72 9.20
C THR A 22 8.35 -6.72 9.05
N GLU A 23 9.53 -7.18 8.62
CA GLU A 23 10.68 -6.29 8.37
C GLU A 23 10.40 -5.35 7.20
N ARG A 24 9.83 -5.88 6.10
CA ARG A 24 9.46 -5.06 4.95
C ARG A 24 8.46 -3.97 5.35
N ALA A 25 7.40 -4.33 6.07
CA ALA A 25 6.44 -3.37 6.59
C ALA A 25 7.08 -2.33 7.52
N ARG A 26 8.00 -2.73 8.40
CA ARG A 26 8.69 -1.80 9.31
C ARG A 26 9.50 -0.76 8.53
N VAL A 27 10.22 -1.16 7.48
CA VAL A 27 11.01 -0.23 6.67
C VAL A 27 10.12 0.72 5.88
N LEU A 28 9.08 0.21 5.24
CA LEU A 28 8.11 1.05 4.53
C LEU A 28 7.47 2.08 5.48
N ARG A 29 7.14 1.68 6.71
CA ARG A 29 6.52 2.56 7.72
C ARG A 29 7.41 3.68 8.18
N LYS A 30 8.73 3.50 8.12
CA LYS A 30 9.73 4.54 8.41
C LYS A 30 9.96 5.48 7.25
N ASN A 31 9.71 5.02 6.02
CA ASN A 31 10.03 5.73 4.77
C ASN A 31 8.78 6.16 4.00
N MET A 32 7.67 6.39 4.68
CA MET A 32 6.44 6.86 4.02
C MET A 32 6.68 8.20 3.30
N THR A 33 6.00 8.37 2.16
CA THR A 33 5.96 9.66 1.46
C THR A 33 5.19 10.72 2.27
N GLU A 34 5.28 11.99 1.88
CA GLU A 34 4.50 13.03 2.54
C GLU A 34 3.00 12.88 2.26
N GLU A 35 2.64 12.42 1.06
CA GLU A 35 1.27 12.09 0.66
C GLU A 35 0.69 10.96 1.53
N GLU A 36 1.46 9.88 1.70
CA GLU A 36 1.09 8.77 2.59
C GLU A 36 0.95 9.23 4.04
N LYS A 37 1.88 10.04 4.56
CA LYS A 37 1.79 10.58 5.93
C LYS A 37 0.52 11.39 6.11
N ARG A 38 0.24 12.33 5.19
CA ARG A 38 -0.97 13.18 5.22
C ARG A 38 -2.24 12.34 5.17
N LEU A 39 -2.28 11.31 4.34
CA LEU A 39 -3.43 10.39 4.28
C LEU A 39 -3.58 9.58 5.57
N TRP A 40 -2.47 9.04 6.09
CA TRP A 40 -2.47 8.22 7.29
C TRP A 40 -3.03 8.97 8.50
N GLU A 41 -2.72 10.26 8.66
CA GLU A 41 -3.26 11.10 9.73
C GLU A 41 -4.78 11.19 9.75
N LYS A 42 -5.39 11.15 8.55
CA LYS A 42 -6.85 11.19 8.35
C LYS A 42 -7.51 9.83 8.52
N LEU A 43 -6.84 8.75 8.11
CA LEU A 43 -7.40 7.39 8.14
C LEU A 43 -7.20 6.65 9.48
N ARG A 44 -6.09 6.92 10.19
CA ARG A 44 -5.72 6.16 11.39
C ARG A 44 -6.73 6.28 12.53
N ALA A 45 -6.63 5.36 13.48
CA ALA A 45 -7.40 5.40 14.73
C ALA A 45 -8.92 5.55 14.50
N ARG A 46 -9.44 4.91 13.44
CA ARG A 46 -10.87 4.95 13.08
C ARG A 46 -11.42 6.35 12.83
N ARG A 47 -10.56 7.33 12.50
CA ARG A 47 -10.95 8.73 12.24
C ARG A 47 -11.79 8.90 10.98
N PHE A 48 -11.65 7.99 10.01
CA PHE A 48 -12.41 8.04 8.76
C PHE A 48 -13.61 7.10 8.84
N HIS A 49 -14.81 7.66 9.05
CA HIS A 49 -16.08 6.93 9.15
C HIS A 49 -16.09 5.74 10.14
N GLY A 50 -15.26 5.80 11.20
CA GLY A 50 -15.15 4.71 12.16
C GLY A 50 -14.41 3.48 11.64
N LEU A 51 -13.93 3.48 10.38
CA LEU A 51 -13.37 2.30 9.72
C LEU A 51 -11.92 2.00 10.12
N LYS A 52 -11.56 0.73 10.17
CA LYS A 52 -10.22 0.26 10.53
C LYS A 52 -9.28 0.22 9.33
N PHE A 53 -8.52 1.29 9.16
CA PHE A 53 -7.39 1.35 8.24
C PHE A 53 -6.08 0.91 8.88
N LEU A 54 -5.29 0.16 8.12
CA LEU A 54 -3.93 -0.26 8.43
C LEU A 54 -3.01 0.28 7.33
N ARG A 55 -1.84 0.80 7.71
CA ARG A 55 -0.81 1.20 6.74
C ARG A 55 0.24 0.11 6.56
N GLN A 56 0.63 -0.16 5.31
CA GLN A 56 1.72 -1.08 4.97
C GLN A 56 1.59 -2.40 5.73
N HIS A 57 0.39 -2.98 5.68
CA HIS A 57 0.06 -4.23 6.34
C HIS A 57 0.27 -5.38 5.35
N PRO A 58 1.19 -6.32 5.60
CA PRO A 58 1.39 -7.43 4.68
C PRO A 58 0.14 -8.30 4.54
N ILE A 59 -0.25 -8.56 3.30
CA ILE A 59 -1.36 -9.44 2.91
C ILE A 59 -0.75 -10.64 2.20
N THR A 60 -0.92 -11.84 2.73
CA THR A 60 -0.57 -13.08 2.02
C THR A 60 -1.59 -13.35 0.93
N TYR A 61 -1.16 -13.57 -0.31
CA TYR A 61 -2.06 -13.78 -1.46
C TYR A 61 -1.87 -15.12 -2.18
N GLU A 62 -0.81 -15.87 -1.89
CA GLU A 62 -0.57 -17.21 -2.44
C GLU A 62 0.34 -18.01 -1.50
N ILE A 63 0.18 -19.34 -1.45
CA ILE A 63 1.11 -20.25 -0.77
C ILE A 63 1.62 -21.25 -1.79
N VAL A 64 2.93 -21.33 -1.98
CA VAL A 64 3.57 -22.23 -2.96
C VAL A 64 4.70 -22.97 -2.27
N LYS A 65 4.66 -24.31 -2.27
CA LYS A 65 5.71 -25.15 -1.64
C LYS A 65 6.03 -24.75 -0.19
N ASN A 66 4.99 -24.48 0.61
CA ASN A 66 5.08 -23.95 1.99
C ASN A 66 5.65 -22.53 2.13
N GLU A 67 5.92 -21.82 1.02
CA GLU A 67 6.31 -20.41 1.05
C GLU A 67 5.09 -19.50 0.88
N ARG A 68 4.93 -18.53 1.78
CA ARG A 68 3.87 -17.52 1.71
C ARG A 68 4.31 -16.35 0.84
N ARG A 69 3.62 -16.12 -0.27
CA ARG A 69 3.78 -14.89 -1.05
C ARG A 69 2.90 -13.79 -0.46
N TYR A 70 3.48 -12.61 -0.32
CA TYR A 70 2.82 -11.49 0.33
C TYR A 70 2.98 -10.20 -0.44
N TYR A 71 1.97 -9.36 -0.31
CA TYR A 71 1.90 -8.02 -0.85
C TYR A 71 1.84 -7.03 0.31
N VAL A 72 2.42 -5.84 0.16
CA VAL A 72 2.35 -4.79 1.18
C VAL A 72 1.79 -3.54 0.52
N PRO A 73 0.47 -3.32 0.59
CA PRO A 73 -0.16 -2.10 0.07
C PRO A 73 0.16 -0.90 0.94
N ASP A 74 0.03 0.32 0.41
CA ASP A 74 0.23 1.53 1.22
C ASP A 74 -0.79 1.63 2.36
N PHE A 75 -2.07 1.41 2.03
CA PHE A 75 -3.15 1.31 3.01
C PHE A 75 -4.11 0.15 2.73
N TYR A 76 -4.73 -0.34 3.80
CA TYR A 76 -5.70 -1.42 3.78
C TYR A 76 -6.85 -1.14 4.76
N CYS A 77 -8.07 -1.06 4.25
CA CYS A 77 -9.30 -1.05 5.06
C CYS A 77 -9.73 -2.48 5.37
N ALA A 78 -9.49 -2.92 6.61
CA ALA A 78 -9.73 -4.30 7.01
C ALA A 78 -11.21 -4.71 6.94
N GLU A 79 -12.10 -3.79 7.32
CA GLU A 79 -13.54 -4.05 7.42
C GLU A 79 -14.24 -4.11 6.06
N LYS A 80 -13.64 -3.50 5.03
CA LYS A 80 -14.21 -3.38 3.69
C LYS A 80 -13.42 -4.13 2.62
N LYS A 81 -12.34 -4.81 3.01
CA LYS A 81 -11.38 -5.47 2.11
C LYS A 81 -10.87 -4.55 0.99
N VAL A 82 -10.63 -3.28 1.28
CA VAL A 82 -10.18 -2.30 0.28
C VAL A 82 -8.69 -2.00 0.46
N ILE A 83 -7.92 -2.23 -0.59
CA ILE A 83 -6.53 -1.82 -0.74
C ILE A 83 -6.50 -0.43 -1.36
N ILE A 84 -5.67 0.46 -0.83
CA ILE A 84 -5.42 1.79 -1.40
C ILE A 84 -3.93 1.92 -1.67
N GLU A 85 -3.58 2.27 -2.91
CA GLU A 85 -2.22 2.55 -3.35
C GLU A 85 -2.06 4.03 -3.71
N VAL A 86 -1.01 4.64 -3.18
CA VAL A 86 -0.60 6.00 -3.50
C VAL A 86 0.44 5.92 -4.61
N ASP A 87 -0.02 6.23 -5.82
CA ASP A 87 0.70 5.97 -7.05
C ASP A 87 1.74 7.06 -7.31
N GLY A 88 2.96 6.83 -6.82
CA GLY A 88 4.14 7.63 -7.15
C GLY A 88 4.87 7.14 -8.41
N ILE A 89 5.80 7.95 -8.93
CA ILE A 89 6.61 7.65 -10.14
C ILE A 89 7.29 6.26 -10.07
N ILE A 90 7.65 5.82 -8.86
CA ILE A 90 8.33 4.55 -8.61
C ILE A 90 7.36 3.34 -8.69
N HIS A 91 6.08 3.51 -8.33
CA HIS A 91 5.08 2.44 -8.39
C HIS A 91 4.76 2.05 -9.84
N ASN A 92 4.85 3.00 -10.77
CA ASN A 92 4.65 2.73 -12.20
C ASN A 92 5.62 1.65 -12.75
N TYR A 93 6.89 1.65 -12.33
CA TYR A 93 7.88 0.64 -12.75
C TYR A 93 7.65 -0.75 -12.11
N GLN A 94 6.97 -0.83 -10.96
CA GLN A 94 6.65 -2.11 -10.31
C GLN A 94 5.32 -2.69 -10.79
N LYS A 95 4.39 -1.86 -11.28
CA LYS A 95 3.08 -2.27 -11.78
C LYS A 95 3.12 -3.14 -13.02
N GLU A 96 4.09 -2.93 -13.90
CA GLU A 96 4.28 -3.77 -15.09
C GLU A 96 4.52 -5.26 -14.74
N LYS A 97 4.79 -5.58 -13.47
CA LYS A 97 5.28 -6.89 -13.06
C LYS A 97 4.27 -7.86 -12.45
N ASP A 98 3.01 -7.51 -12.16
CA ASP A 98 2.16 -8.47 -11.43
C ASP A 98 0.63 -8.36 -11.57
N THR A 99 0.12 -8.45 -12.81
CA THR A 99 -1.32 -8.62 -13.10
C THR A 99 -1.91 -9.83 -12.35
N ARG A 100 -1.16 -10.94 -12.27
CA ARG A 100 -1.58 -12.16 -11.58
C ARG A 100 -1.83 -11.94 -10.09
N ARG A 101 -0.97 -11.18 -9.39
CA ARG A 101 -1.23 -10.82 -7.99
C ARG A 101 -2.52 -10.02 -7.84
N GLU A 102 -2.80 -9.08 -8.74
CA GLU A 102 -4.05 -8.32 -8.68
C GLU A 102 -5.27 -9.20 -8.89
N GLU A 103 -5.21 -10.16 -9.81
CA GLU A 103 -6.26 -11.16 -10.02
C GLU A 103 -6.48 -11.99 -8.76
N LEU A 104 -5.43 -12.55 -8.17
CA LEU A 104 -5.52 -13.34 -6.93
C LEU A 104 -6.09 -12.51 -5.77
N LEU A 105 -5.66 -11.25 -5.61
CA LEU A 105 -6.24 -10.36 -4.60
C LEU A 105 -7.73 -10.10 -4.85
N LYS A 106 -8.15 -9.91 -6.10
CA LYS A 106 -9.58 -9.76 -6.44
C LYS A 106 -10.37 -11.04 -6.16
N GLU A 107 -9.84 -12.21 -6.50
CA GLU A 107 -10.45 -13.51 -6.18
C GLU A 107 -10.63 -13.73 -4.67
N MET A 108 -9.71 -13.20 -3.85
CA MET A 108 -9.82 -13.18 -2.40
C MET A 108 -10.84 -12.15 -1.85
N GLY A 109 -11.48 -11.39 -2.73
CA GLY A 109 -12.48 -10.37 -2.43
C GLY A 109 -11.90 -9.01 -2.07
N PHE A 110 -10.67 -8.70 -2.47
CA PHE A 110 -10.12 -7.35 -2.31
C PHE A 110 -10.50 -6.44 -3.48
N SER A 111 -10.87 -5.21 -3.16
CA SER A 111 -10.97 -4.10 -4.12
C SER A 111 -9.71 -3.24 -4.03
N ILE A 112 -9.20 -2.76 -5.16
CA ILE A 112 -7.98 -1.94 -5.21
C ILE A 112 -8.32 -0.55 -5.75
N LEU A 113 -8.12 0.48 -4.92
CA LEU A 113 -8.21 1.88 -5.30
C LEU A 113 -6.81 2.47 -5.48
N ARG A 114 -6.56 3.12 -6.61
CA ARG A 114 -5.29 3.82 -6.88
C ARG A 114 -5.52 5.31 -6.91
N ILE A 115 -4.66 6.05 -6.22
CA ILE A 115 -4.73 7.50 -6.10
C ILE A 115 -3.39 8.04 -6.55
N LYS A 116 -3.40 8.87 -7.60
CA LYS A 116 -2.16 9.45 -8.12
C LYS A 116 -1.61 10.50 -7.16
N ASN A 117 -0.30 10.65 -7.11
CA ASN A 117 0.35 11.67 -6.27
C ASN A 117 -0.20 13.08 -6.52
N GLU A 118 -0.54 13.43 -7.76
CA GLU A 118 -1.06 14.77 -8.11
C GLU A 118 -2.44 15.04 -7.48
N GLU A 119 -3.21 14.01 -7.15
CA GLU A 119 -4.52 14.17 -6.48
C GLU A 119 -4.37 14.68 -5.04
N PHE A 120 -3.20 14.51 -4.41
CA PHE A 120 -2.92 14.97 -3.04
C PHE A 120 -2.75 16.48 -2.91
N VAL A 121 -2.85 17.24 -4.02
CA VAL A 121 -3.03 18.69 -3.98
C VAL A 121 -4.25 19.07 -3.12
N ASN A 122 -5.30 18.24 -3.12
CA ASN A 122 -6.47 18.41 -2.27
C ASN A 122 -6.80 17.11 -1.52
N ILE A 123 -6.38 17.05 -0.25
CA ILE A 123 -6.63 15.88 0.60
C ILE A 123 -8.11 15.61 0.82
N TYR A 124 -9.00 16.62 0.78
CA TYR A 124 -10.44 16.41 0.95
C TYR A 124 -11.06 15.71 -0.26
N ALA A 125 -10.62 16.04 -1.47
CA ALA A 125 -11.04 15.34 -2.69
C ALA A 125 -10.60 13.86 -2.66
N VAL A 126 -9.39 13.60 -2.17
CA VAL A 126 -8.90 12.23 -1.95
C VAL A 126 -9.78 11.47 -0.95
N LEU A 127 -10.15 12.10 0.17
CA LEU A 127 -11.02 11.47 1.17
C LEU A 127 -12.41 11.18 0.62
N GLU A 128 -13.03 12.09 -0.14
CA GLU A 128 -14.32 11.84 -0.79
C GLU A 128 -14.21 10.73 -1.84
N LYS A 129 -13.12 10.66 -2.61
CA LYS A 129 -12.88 9.53 -3.53
C LYS A 129 -12.81 8.20 -2.80
N ILE A 130 -12.09 8.14 -1.67
CA ILE A 130 -12.02 6.93 -0.83
C ILE A 130 -13.40 6.58 -0.28
N LYS A 131 -14.16 7.58 0.19
CA LYS A 131 -15.52 7.40 0.70
C LYS A 131 -16.43 6.77 -0.35
N SER A 132 -16.52 7.38 -1.53
CA SER A 132 -17.37 6.92 -2.64
C SER A 132 -16.98 5.54 -3.18
N PHE A 133 -15.74 5.10 -2.95
CA PHE A 133 -15.30 3.78 -3.34
C PHE A 133 -15.64 2.70 -2.29
N ILE A 134 -15.78 3.07 -1.01
CA ILE A 134 -15.87 2.14 0.12
C ILE A 134 -17.29 2.05 0.72
N LEU A 135 -18.06 3.13 0.64
CA LEU A 135 -19.40 3.28 1.23
C LEU A 135 -20.45 3.36 0.14
#